data_AF-A0AAJ7FG29-F1
#
_entry.id   AF-A0AAJ7FG29-F1
#
_cell.length_a   1.000
_cell.length_b   1.000
_cell.length_c   1.000
_cell.angle_alpha   90.00
_cell.angle_beta   90.00
_cell.angle_gamma   90.00
#
_symmetry.space_group_name_H-M   'P 1'
#
loop_
_entity.id
_entity.type
_entity.pdbx_description
1 polymer ?
#
loop_
_entity_poly.entity_id
_entity_poly.type
_entity_poly.pdbx_seq_one_letter_code
_entity_poly.pdbx_strand_id
1 'polypeptide(L)'
;MNSFADKVAKLCLQKYNSLKKTGKPTSNEWTVLSGIVLENINGTLSVVSLTTGTKCLGGSDLLNTEIWERGSRLSDSHAEILARRAFLRYLYDQLDLLLNDQKSDVFALDSTDKIGIKPGILFHFFSTQTPCGDCSIFPKEAKVLDEEINPPAKIRKISALSEASNDSSLITTKKNCRIISDIYRTGAKCVSTEERQDLLEPGINYHVLGSLRTKPGRGDPTLSLSCSDKLAKWNILGVQGSFLSLLIAPLRLESITIGGGSPFSQEAMERGLYKRFGNDVARLKIFQATESFIHLKGTLRTQPCPTSIIWCSVRNR
;
A
#
# COMPACT_ATOMS: atom_id res chain seq x y z
N MET A 1 -19.90 6.94 18.38
CA MET A 1 -18.96 8.07 18.14
C MET A 1 -18.14 7.73 16.91
N ASN A 2 -18.22 8.51 15.83
CA ASN A 2 -17.44 8.26 14.60
C ASN A 2 -15.96 8.55 14.88
N SER A 3 -15.13 7.50 14.87
CA SER A 3 -13.68 7.65 15.04
C SER A 3 -13.10 8.52 13.90
N PHE A 4 -11.98 9.20 14.13
CA PHE A 4 -11.26 9.95 13.08
C PHE A 4 -11.00 9.08 11.84
N ALA A 5 -10.67 7.81 12.07
CA ALA A 5 -10.47 6.80 11.03
C ALA A 5 -11.71 6.63 10.13
N ASP A 6 -12.90 6.50 10.73
CA ASP A 6 -14.15 6.35 9.98
C ASP A 6 -14.49 7.61 9.19
N LYS A 7 -14.18 8.81 9.71
CA LYS A 7 -14.40 10.07 8.95
C LYS A 7 -13.54 10.10 7.68
N VAL A 8 -12.25 9.78 7.80
CA VAL A 8 -11.32 9.70 6.66
C VAL A 8 -11.79 8.65 5.65
N ALA A 9 -12.12 7.45 6.12
CA ALA A 9 -12.59 6.36 5.26
C ALA A 9 -13.90 6.71 4.54
N LYS A 10 -14.94 7.19 5.27
CA LYS A 10 -16.22 7.64 4.70
C LYS A 10 -16.00 8.65 3.59
N LEU A 11 -15.15 9.65 3.82
CA LEU A 11 -14.89 10.71 2.87
C LEU A 11 -14.28 10.17 1.56
N CYS A 12 -13.28 9.29 1.65
CA CYS A 12 -12.69 8.64 0.48
C CYS A 12 -13.69 7.72 -0.26
N LEU A 13 -14.49 6.95 0.47
CA LEU A 13 -15.49 6.04 -0.10
C LEU A 13 -16.64 6.79 -0.77
N GLN A 14 -17.16 7.85 -0.15
CA GLN A 14 -18.15 8.74 -0.74
C GLN A 14 -17.62 9.40 -2.00
N LYS A 15 -16.36 9.87 -1.98
CA LYS A 15 -15.72 10.43 -3.16
C LYS A 15 -15.63 9.40 -4.28
N TYR A 16 -15.19 8.17 -3.99
CA TYR A 16 -15.17 7.07 -4.96
C TYR A 16 -16.57 6.81 -5.55
N ASN A 17 -17.60 6.75 -4.71
CA ASN A 17 -18.97 6.48 -5.13
C ASN A 17 -19.52 7.58 -6.05
N SER A 18 -19.12 8.84 -5.84
CA SER A 18 -19.49 9.98 -6.70
C SER A 18 -18.87 9.94 -8.11
N LEU A 19 -17.80 9.17 -8.32
CA LEU A 19 -17.18 9.04 -9.64
C LEU A 19 -18.03 8.22 -10.60
N LYS A 20 -17.87 8.49 -11.90
CA LYS A 20 -18.49 7.73 -13.00
C LYS A 20 -18.20 6.23 -12.85
N LYS A 21 -19.08 5.38 -13.42
CA LYS A 21 -18.91 3.92 -13.39
C LYS A 21 -17.70 3.43 -14.19
N THR A 22 -17.22 4.22 -15.16
CA THR A 22 -16.05 3.90 -15.98
C THR A 22 -14.82 3.64 -15.12
N GLY A 23 -14.18 2.48 -15.33
CA GLY A 23 -13.00 2.05 -14.60
C GLY A 23 -13.27 1.45 -13.21
N LYS A 24 -14.53 1.39 -12.76
CA LYS A 24 -14.89 0.67 -11.53
C LYS A 24 -14.95 -0.84 -11.79
N PRO A 25 -14.63 -1.68 -10.80
CA PRO A 25 -14.68 -3.13 -10.94
C PRO A 25 -16.08 -3.66 -11.32
N THR A 26 -16.12 -4.64 -12.21
CA THR A 26 -17.32 -5.44 -12.50
C THR A 26 -17.68 -6.36 -11.32
N SER A 27 -18.70 -7.23 -11.44
CA SER A 27 -19.17 -8.07 -10.33
C SER A 27 -18.14 -9.07 -9.81
N ASN A 28 -17.28 -9.62 -10.68
CA ASN A 28 -16.24 -10.59 -10.33
C ASN A 28 -14.85 -9.95 -10.07
N GLU A 29 -14.74 -8.64 -10.26
CA GLU A 29 -13.48 -7.91 -10.11
C GLU A 29 -13.32 -7.29 -8.71
N TRP A 30 -12.08 -7.19 -8.23
CA TRP A 30 -11.71 -6.46 -7.02
C TRP A 30 -10.62 -5.43 -7.31
N THR A 31 -10.51 -4.42 -6.44
CA THR A 31 -9.39 -3.47 -6.46
C THR A 31 -9.04 -3.02 -5.05
N VAL A 32 -7.91 -2.33 -4.93
CA VAL A 32 -7.60 -1.48 -3.78
C VAL A 32 -7.99 -0.05 -4.14
N LEU A 33 -8.47 0.71 -3.16
CA LEU A 33 -8.69 2.15 -3.24
C LEU A 33 -7.76 2.82 -2.21
N SER A 34 -7.09 3.89 -2.62
CA SER A 34 -6.27 4.71 -1.73
C SER A 34 -6.46 6.19 -2.04
N GLY A 35 -6.23 7.04 -1.06
CA GLY A 35 -6.36 8.49 -1.22
C GLY A 35 -5.59 9.27 -0.17
N ILE A 36 -5.44 10.56 -0.41
CA ILE A 36 -4.91 11.51 0.56
C ILE A 36 -5.99 12.55 0.86
N VAL A 37 -6.20 12.80 2.14
CA VAL A 37 -7.14 13.76 2.71
C VAL A 37 -6.35 14.90 3.33
N LEU A 38 -6.71 16.13 3.00
CA LEU A 38 -6.21 17.34 3.66
C LEU A 38 -7.10 17.63 4.87
N GLU A 39 -6.48 17.93 6.00
CA GLU A 39 -7.11 18.58 7.16
C GLU A 39 -6.63 20.03 7.21
N ASN A 40 -7.56 20.98 7.26
CA ASN A 40 -7.22 22.39 7.39
C ASN A 40 -7.15 22.84 8.86
N ILE A 41 -6.78 24.10 9.10
CA ILE A 41 -6.66 24.68 10.44
C ILE A 41 -7.95 24.60 11.28
N ASN A 42 -9.11 24.49 10.63
CA ASN A 42 -10.42 24.34 11.30
C ASN A 42 -10.81 22.87 11.54
N GLY A 43 -9.91 21.91 11.26
CA GLY A 43 -10.18 20.48 11.34
C GLY A 43 -11.10 19.94 10.24
N THR A 44 -11.34 20.72 9.16
CA THR A 44 -12.18 20.28 8.04
C THR A 44 -11.38 19.37 7.12
N LEU A 45 -11.97 18.21 6.80
CA LEU A 45 -11.36 17.18 5.96
C LEU A 45 -11.83 17.28 4.51
N SER A 46 -10.91 17.20 3.55
CA SER A 46 -11.22 17.16 2.11
C SER A 46 -10.32 16.16 1.36
N VAL A 47 -10.90 15.37 0.44
CA VAL A 47 -10.09 14.45 -0.39
C VAL A 47 -9.35 15.25 -1.45
N VAL A 48 -8.02 15.17 -1.47
CA VAL A 48 -7.18 15.87 -2.45
C VAL A 48 -6.65 14.94 -3.53
N SER A 49 -6.52 13.64 -3.24
CA SER A 49 -6.26 12.60 -4.23
C SER A 49 -6.98 11.29 -3.90
N LEU A 50 -7.38 10.55 -4.93
CA LEU A 50 -8.09 9.28 -4.79
C LEU A 50 -7.82 8.40 -6.01
N THR A 51 -7.42 7.15 -5.80
CA THR A 51 -7.04 6.26 -6.90
C THR A 51 -7.36 4.80 -6.61
N THR A 52 -7.48 3.99 -7.66
CA THR A 52 -7.57 2.53 -7.56
C THR A 52 -6.46 1.85 -8.34
N GLY A 53 -6.07 0.64 -7.94
CA GLY A 53 -5.13 -0.16 -8.72
C GLY A 53 -4.39 -1.23 -7.94
N THR A 54 -3.88 -2.23 -8.66
CA THR A 54 -3.28 -3.45 -8.10
C THR A 54 -2.15 -4.02 -8.98
N LYS A 55 -1.72 -3.27 -10.00
CA LYS A 55 -0.81 -3.78 -11.05
C LYS A 55 0.52 -3.05 -11.05
N CYS A 56 1.54 -3.71 -11.56
CA CYS A 56 2.88 -3.19 -11.74
C CYS A 56 3.44 -3.73 -13.07
N LEU A 57 4.27 -2.96 -13.77
CA LEU A 57 4.96 -3.43 -14.97
C LEU A 57 6.04 -4.45 -14.61
N GLY A 58 6.24 -5.45 -15.48
CA GLY A 58 7.34 -6.41 -15.39
C GLY A 58 8.70 -5.73 -15.51
N GLY A 59 9.75 -6.37 -15.01
CA GLY A 59 11.12 -5.86 -15.14
C GLY A 59 11.55 -5.76 -16.61
N SER A 60 11.16 -6.73 -17.44
CA SER A 60 11.44 -6.76 -18.87
C SER A 60 10.74 -5.62 -19.59
N ASP A 61 9.46 -5.35 -19.27
CA ASP A 61 8.73 -4.21 -19.83
C ASP A 61 9.39 -2.86 -19.48
N LEU A 62 9.95 -2.75 -18.27
CA LEU A 62 10.64 -1.54 -17.82
C LEU A 62 12.00 -1.36 -18.53
N LEU A 63 12.75 -2.44 -18.70
CA LEU A 63 14.07 -2.41 -19.35
C LEU A 63 13.97 -2.23 -20.87
N ASN A 64 12.98 -2.88 -21.49
CA ASN A 64 12.74 -2.82 -22.94
C ASN A 64 11.85 -1.64 -23.34
N THR A 65 11.84 -0.56 -22.55
CA THR A 65 11.14 0.67 -22.93
C THR A 65 11.99 1.43 -23.94
N GLU A 66 11.43 1.62 -25.13
CA GLU A 66 12.05 2.40 -26.21
C GLU A 66 12.41 3.81 -25.73
N ILE A 67 13.45 4.40 -26.30
CA ILE A 67 14.00 5.68 -25.79
C ILE A 67 12.97 6.81 -25.80
N TRP A 68 12.09 6.85 -26.81
CA TRP A 68 11.01 7.83 -26.94
C TRP A 68 9.82 7.58 -26.00
N GLU A 69 9.72 6.38 -25.41
CA GLU A 69 8.70 6.06 -24.40
C GLU A 69 9.22 6.23 -22.96
N ARG A 70 10.49 6.61 -22.79
CA ARG A 70 11.05 6.84 -21.45
C ARG A 70 10.30 7.97 -20.75
N GLY A 71 9.75 7.66 -19.58
CA GLY A 71 8.95 8.59 -18.78
C GLY A 71 7.46 8.63 -19.14
N SER A 72 7.00 7.92 -20.18
CA SER A 72 5.58 7.86 -20.56
C SER A 72 4.82 6.69 -19.93
N ARG A 73 5.53 5.69 -19.39
CA ARG A 73 4.94 4.48 -18.79
C ARG A 73 4.95 4.55 -17.26
N LEU A 74 3.84 4.11 -16.64
CA LEU A 74 3.75 4.01 -15.18
C LEU A 74 4.28 2.65 -14.71
N SER A 75 5.43 2.65 -14.03
CA SER A 75 6.03 1.43 -13.51
C SER A 75 5.16 0.72 -12.48
N ASP A 76 4.47 1.48 -11.62
CA ASP A 76 3.69 0.96 -10.50
C ASP A 76 2.33 1.65 -10.42
N SER A 77 1.28 0.86 -10.63
CA SER A 77 -0.12 1.26 -10.65
C SER A 77 -0.88 0.67 -9.46
N HIS A 78 -0.21 0.38 -8.35
CA HIS A 78 -0.89 0.16 -7.08
C HIS A 78 -1.55 1.46 -6.60
N ALA A 79 -2.74 1.33 -6.00
CA ALA A 79 -3.54 2.46 -5.54
C ALA A 79 -2.74 3.41 -4.62
N GLU A 80 -1.92 2.88 -3.72
CA GLU A 80 -1.13 3.69 -2.80
C GLU A 80 -0.14 4.59 -3.54
N ILE A 81 0.45 4.06 -4.62
CA ILE A 81 1.48 4.74 -5.41
C ILE A 81 0.85 5.77 -6.33
N LEU A 82 -0.28 5.42 -6.96
CA LEU A 82 -1.06 6.33 -7.77
C LEU A 82 -1.63 7.48 -6.92
N ALA A 83 -2.10 7.22 -5.69
CA ALA A 83 -2.61 8.24 -4.78
C ALA A 83 -1.55 9.30 -4.46
N ARG A 84 -0.30 8.88 -4.23
CA ARG A 84 0.82 9.82 -4.10
C ARG A 84 1.06 10.60 -5.39
N ARG A 85 1.13 9.94 -6.56
CA ARG A 85 1.37 10.64 -7.85
C ARG A 85 0.28 11.66 -8.15
N ALA A 86 -0.99 11.31 -7.90
CA ALA A 86 -2.12 12.21 -8.02
C ALA A 86 -2.05 13.37 -7.01
N PHE A 87 -1.56 13.11 -5.80
CA PHE A 87 -1.29 14.15 -4.81
C PHE A 87 -0.18 15.11 -5.24
N LEU A 88 0.88 14.65 -5.91
CA LEU A 88 1.90 15.56 -6.46
C LEU A 88 1.29 16.53 -7.48
N ARG A 89 0.35 16.06 -8.33
CA ARG A 89 -0.38 16.96 -9.25
C ARG A 89 -1.18 18.02 -8.50
N TYR A 90 -1.82 17.63 -7.39
CA TYR A 90 -2.50 18.58 -6.51
C TYR A 90 -1.50 19.60 -5.94
N LEU A 91 -0.35 19.16 -5.41
CA LEU A 91 0.67 20.09 -4.89
C LEU A 91 1.19 21.06 -5.96
N TYR A 92 1.45 20.58 -7.18
CA TYR A 92 1.86 21.48 -8.28
C TYR A 92 0.77 22.51 -8.61
N ASP A 93 -0.51 22.11 -8.64
CA ASP A 93 -1.62 23.06 -8.84
C ASP A 93 -1.71 24.09 -7.71
N GLN A 94 -1.43 23.68 -6.46
CA GLN A 94 -1.41 24.57 -5.30
C GLN A 94 -0.21 25.52 -5.28
N LEU A 95 0.93 25.11 -5.84
CA LEU A 95 2.08 25.99 -6.06
C LEU A 95 1.81 26.97 -7.20
N ASP A 96 1.25 26.50 -8.31
CA ASP A 96 0.88 27.36 -9.43
C ASP A 96 -0.14 28.42 -9.01
N LEU A 97 -1.13 28.06 -8.18
CA LEU A 97 -2.03 29.01 -7.53
C LEU A 97 -1.26 30.09 -6.75
N LEU A 98 -0.35 29.68 -5.87
CA LEU A 98 0.44 30.61 -5.05
C LEU A 98 1.29 31.55 -5.90
N LEU A 99 1.98 31.02 -6.91
CA LEU A 99 2.92 31.77 -7.76
C LEU A 99 2.24 32.72 -8.75
N ASN A 100 0.93 32.55 -8.99
CA ASN A 100 0.12 33.47 -9.79
C ASN A 100 -0.78 34.36 -8.93
N ASP A 101 -0.41 34.61 -7.67
CA ASP A 101 -1.16 35.44 -6.70
C ASP A 101 -2.62 35.00 -6.48
N GLN A 102 -2.91 33.72 -6.72
CA GLN A 102 -4.21 33.11 -6.44
C GLN A 102 -4.19 32.40 -5.08
N LYS A 103 -5.39 32.14 -4.53
CA LYS A 103 -5.53 31.47 -3.25
C LYS A 103 -5.09 30.00 -3.35
N SER A 104 -3.93 29.69 -2.79
CA SER A 104 -3.51 28.31 -2.46
C SER A 104 -4.15 27.85 -1.15
N ASP A 105 -4.64 26.63 -1.08
CA ASP A 105 -5.11 25.98 0.15
C ASP A 105 -3.96 25.40 0.99
N VAL A 106 -2.80 25.15 0.37
CA VAL A 106 -1.68 24.43 1.01
C VAL A 106 -0.50 25.33 1.32
N PHE A 107 -0.11 26.20 0.39
CA PHE A 107 1.17 26.90 0.45
C PHE A 107 1.02 28.41 0.67
N ALA A 108 2.01 29.00 1.32
CA ALA A 108 2.18 30.44 1.45
C ALA A 108 3.67 30.80 1.34
N LEU A 109 3.97 32.05 0.98
CA LEU A 109 5.31 32.60 1.13
C LEU A 109 5.53 33.00 2.58
N ASP A 110 6.71 32.68 3.11
CA ASP A 110 7.16 33.20 4.40
C ASP A 110 7.79 34.60 4.25
N SER A 111 8.24 35.19 5.36
CA SER A 111 8.87 36.52 5.37
C SER A 111 10.19 36.60 4.60
N THR A 112 10.71 35.47 4.11
CA THR A 112 11.95 35.36 3.32
C THR A 112 11.69 34.92 1.88
N ASP A 113 10.44 35.04 1.41
CA ASP A 113 9.97 34.62 0.09
C ASP A 113 10.19 33.12 -0.19
N LYS A 114 10.28 32.30 0.87
CA LYS A 114 10.34 30.84 0.73
C LYS A 114 8.95 30.25 0.81
N ILE A 115 8.72 29.22 0.01
CA ILE A 115 7.45 28.52 -0.02
C ILE A 115 7.35 27.57 1.16
N GLY A 116 6.41 27.84 2.05
CA GLY A 116 6.08 27.03 3.21
C GLY A 116 4.68 26.44 3.12
N ILE A 117 4.45 25.34 3.86
CA ILE A 117 3.09 24.83 4.10
C ILE A 117 2.41 25.76 5.09
N LYS A 118 1.15 26.11 4.83
CA LYS A 118 0.35 26.93 5.73
C LYS A 118 0.22 26.27 7.12
N PRO A 119 0.28 27.05 8.21
CA PRO A 119 0.04 26.51 9.55
C PRO A 119 -1.29 25.77 9.66
N GLY A 120 -1.29 24.63 10.33
CA GLY A 120 -2.50 23.82 10.55
C GLY A 120 -2.96 22.97 9.36
N ILE A 121 -2.20 22.92 8.26
CA ILE A 121 -2.46 21.97 7.17
C ILE A 121 -1.80 20.62 7.49
N LEU A 122 -2.61 19.56 7.55
CA LEU A 122 -2.17 18.18 7.75
C LEU A 122 -2.65 17.29 6.61
N PHE A 123 -1.94 16.18 6.36
CA PHE A 123 -2.28 15.23 5.31
C PHE A 123 -2.43 13.82 5.87
N HIS A 124 -3.55 13.18 5.57
CA HIS A 124 -3.91 11.86 6.06
C HIS A 124 -4.06 10.90 4.90
N PHE A 125 -3.33 9.81 4.94
CA PHE A 125 -3.38 8.79 3.90
C PHE A 125 -4.41 7.73 4.25
N PHE A 126 -5.16 7.28 3.26
CA PHE A 126 -6.14 6.21 3.37
C PHE A 126 -5.83 5.11 2.37
N SER A 127 -5.95 3.84 2.79
CA SER A 127 -5.97 2.69 1.89
C SER A 127 -6.99 1.67 2.38
N THR A 128 -7.72 1.05 1.47
CA THR A 128 -8.71 0.01 1.84
C THR A 128 -8.08 -1.30 2.31
N GLN A 129 -6.77 -1.48 2.09
CA GLN A 129 -6.03 -2.68 2.50
C GLN A 129 -4.67 -2.29 3.06
N THR A 130 -4.12 -3.15 3.91
CA THR A 130 -2.72 -3.04 4.36
C THR A 130 -1.78 -3.06 3.15
N PRO A 131 -0.75 -2.19 3.14
CA PRO A 131 0.13 -2.08 1.99
C PRO A 131 0.92 -3.37 1.80
N CYS A 132 1.05 -3.80 0.54
CA CYS A 132 1.82 -5.00 0.20
C CYS A 132 3.29 -4.88 0.65
N GLY A 133 3.88 -5.98 1.07
CA GLY A 133 5.18 -6.01 1.76
C GLY A 133 5.03 -6.34 3.25
N ASP A 134 5.95 -5.82 4.05
CA ASP A 134 6.10 -6.17 5.47
C ASP A 134 4.85 -5.90 6.34
N CYS A 135 4.08 -4.84 6.02
CA CYS A 135 2.86 -4.50 6.78
C CYS A 135 1.75 -5.56 6.64
N SER A 136 1.83 -6.41 5.62
CA SER A 136 0.84 -7.46 5.34
C SER A 136 1.22 -8.83 5.93
N ILE A 137 2.32 -8.90 6.70
CA ILE A 137 2.87 -10.13 7.28
C ILE A 137 2.64 -10.14 8.79
N PHE A 138 1.62 -10.87 9.24
CA PHE A 138 1.30 -11.01 10.67
C PHE A 138 0.42 -12.24 10.93
N PRO A 139 0.38 -12.75 12.17
CA PRO A 139 -0.44 -13.91 12.53
C PRO A 139 -1.92 -13.72 12.19
N LYS A 140 -2.55 -14.78 11.68
CA LYS A 140 -4.01 -14.91 11.66
C LYS A 140 -4.48 -15.28 13.06
N GLU A 141 -5.71 -14.90 13.38
CA GLU A 141 -6.38 -15.39 14.58
C GLU A 141 -6.37 -16.92 14.57
N ALA A 142 -5.99 -17.51 15.71
CA ALA A 142 -5.85 -18.95 15.86
C ALA A 142 -7.20 -19.63 15.61
N LYS A 143 -7.24 -20.56 14.64
CA LYS A 143 -8.36 -21.47 14.47
C LYS A 143 -8.01 -22.78 15.16
N VAL A 144 -8.86 -23.25 16.06
CA VAL A 144 -8.82 -24.64 16.54
C VAL A 144 -9.27 -25.50 15.36
N LEU A 145 -8.37 -26.30 14.81
CA LEU A 145 -8.68 -27.28 13.78
C LEU A 145 -8.56 -28.67 14.41
N ASP A 146 -9.59 -29.50 14.25
CA ASP A 146 -9.64 -30.87 14.77
C ASP A 146 -8.97 -31.92 13.85
N GLU A 147 -8.26 -31.50 12.79
CA GLU A 147 -7.59 -32.40 11.85
C GLU A 147 -6.21 -31.86 11.42
N GLU A 148 -5.29 -32.78 11.05
CA GLU A 148 -3.88 -32.56 10.64
C GLU A 148 -3.73 -31.77 9.30
N ILE A 149 -4.41 -30.63 9.16
CA ILE A 149 -4.24 -29.77 7.99
C ILE A 149 -3.08 -28.81 8.28
N ASN A 150 -1.87 -29.23 7.93
CA ASN A 150 -0.73 -28.31 7.86
C ASN A 150 -1.10 -27.12 6.95
N PRO A 151 -0.83 -25.87 7.36
CA PRO A 151 -1.14 -24.71 6.54
C PRO A 151 -0.34 -24.82 5.23
N PRO A 152 -0.94 -24.51 4.08
CA PRO A 152 -0.36 -24.85 2.80
C PRO A 152 1.02 -24.20 2.63
N ALA A 153 2.05 -25.04 2.44
CA ALA A 153 3.32 -24.60 1.89
C ALA A 153 3.11 -24.24 0.41
N LYS A 154 3.89 -23.29 -0.11
CA LYS A 154 3.82 -22.97 -1.54
C LYS A 154 4.33 -24.17 -2.34
N ILE A 155 3.46 -24.76 -3.16
CA ILE A 155 3.85 -25.80 -4.13
C ILE A 155 4.91 -25.19 -5.05
N ARG A 156 6.16 -25.68 -4.97
CA ARG A 156 7.21 -25.31 -5.92
C ARG A 156 6.79 -25.83 -7.28
N LYS A 157 6.77 -24.96 -8.30
CA LYS A 157 6.61 -25.41 -9.69
C LYS A 157 7.90 -26.16 -10.05
N ILE A 158 7.87 -27.48 -9.97
CA ILE A 158 9.00 -28.35 -10.33
C ILE A 158 9.17 -28.19 -11.85
N SER A 159 10.31 -27.63 -12.27
CA SER A 159 10.82 -27.88 -13.62
C SER A 159 11.18 -29.35 -13.67
N ALA A 160 10.52 -30.11 -14.56
CA ALA A 160 10.70 -31.55 -14.70
C ALA A 160 12.17 -31.91 -14.80
N LEU A 161 12.66 -32.70 -13.83
CA LEU A 161 13.76 -33.68 -13.86
C LEU A 161 14.26 -33.90 -12.42
N SER A 162 13.66 -34.84 -11.70
CA SER A 162 14.37 -35.76 -10.78
C SER A 162 13.39 -36.71 -10.10
N GLU A 163 13.78 -37.98 -10.08
CA GLU A 163 13.02 -39.18 -9.78
C GLU A 163 12.62 -39.35 -8.31
N ALA A 164 11.57 -40.15 -8.11
CA ALA A 164 10.97 -40.47 -6.83
C ALA A 164 11.78 -41.52 -6.07
N SER A 165 11.90 -41.34 -4.75
CA SER A 165 12.25 -42.40 -3.82
C SER A 165 11.22 -42.44 -2.69
N ASN A 166 10.48 -43.55 -2.65
CA ASN A 166 9.56 -43.93 -1.57
C ASN A 166 10.35 -44.21 -0.30
N ASP A 167 9.87 -43.71 0.84
CA ASP A 167 9.97 -44.49 2.07
C ASP A 167 8.75 -44.23 2.97
N SER A 168 8.17 -45.32 3.44
CA SER A 168 6.94 -45.36 4.22
C SER A 168 7.27 -45.78 5.64
N SER A 169 7.04 -44.90 6.61
CA SER A 169 7.04 -45.31 8.03
C SER A 169 5.85 -44.69 8.76
N LEU A 170 4.90 -45.57 9.07
CA LEU A 170 3.77 -45.37 9.98
C LEU A 170 4.29 -45.14 11.41
N ILE A 171 3.94 -44.02 12.04
CA ILE A 171 4.05 -43.86 13.50
C ILE A 171 2.75 -43.24 14.07
N THR A 172 2.08 -44.09 14.84
CA THR A 172 1.05 -43.94 15.88
C THR A 172 0.68 -42.53 16.36
N THR A 173 -0.64 -42.31 16.34
CA THR A 173 -1.43 -41.14 16.76
C THR A 173 -1.38 -40.84 18.27
N LYS A 174 -0.90 -39.64 18.64
CA LYS A 174 -1.34 -38.91 19.84
C LYS A 174 -2.12 -37.68 19.37
N LYS A 175 -3.40 -37.57 19.75
CA LYS A 175 -4.25 -36.38 19.57
C LYS A 175 -3.64 -35.20 20.34
N ASN A 176 -2.70 -34.49 19.72
CA ASN A 176 -2.29 -33.16 20.14
C ASN A 176 -3.07 -32.16 19.28
N CYS A 177 -4.02 -31.43 19.86
CA CYS A 177 -4.55 -30.22 19.24
C CYS A 177 -3.39 -29.24 19.04
N ARG A 178 -2.78 -29.25 17.85
CA ARG A 178 -1.76 -28.27 17.49
C ARG A 178 -2.49 -26.99 17.11
N ILE A 179 -2.29 -25.94 17.90
CA ILE A 179 -2.66 -24.59 17.49
C ILE A 179 -1.74 -24.23 16.32
N ILE A 180 -2.26 -24.32 15.10
CA ILE A 180 -1.53 -23.90 13.91
C ILE A 180 -1.72 -22.39 13.77
N SER A 181 -0.71 -21.62 14.17
CA SER A 181 -0.63 -20.20 13.85
C SER A 181 -0.18 -20.04 12.40
N ASP A 182 -1.12 -19.67 11.52
CA ASP A 182 -0.80 -19.25 10.15
C ASP A 182 -0.65 -17.72 10.10
N ILE A 183 -0.09 -17.19 9.01
CA ILE A 183 0.07 -15.75 8.81
C ILE A 183 -0.71 -15.25 7.60
N TYR A 184 -1.10 -13.97 7.64
CA TYR A 184 -1.36 -13.23 6.42
C TYR A 184 -0.05 -13.13 5.63
N ARG A 185 -0.09 -13.56 4.36
CA ARG A 185 1.08 -13.65 3.48
C ARG A 185 1.07 -12.52 2.48
N THR A 186 2.26 -12.14 2.03
CA THR A 186 2.42 -11.13 1.00
C THR A 186 2.84 -11.73 -0.35
N GLY A 187 2.35 -11.15 -1.43
CA GLY A 187 2.83 -11.48 -2.78
C GLY A 187 4.24 -10.95 -3.05
N ALA A 188 4.65 -9.90 -2.32
CA ALA A 188 5.94 -9.25 -2.45
C ALA A 188 7.10 -10.19 -2.06
N LYS A 189 8.22 -10.11 -2.78
CA LYS A 189 9.39 -10.97 -2.60
C LYS A 189 10.54 -10.19 -2.00
N CYS A 190 11.32 -10.82 -1.12
CA CYS A 190 12.56 -10.22 -0.64
C CYS A 190 13.45 -9.85 -1.83
N VAL A 191 14.11 -8.70 -1.77
CA VAL A 191 15.09 -8.32 -2.81
C VAL A 191 16.22 -9.35 -2.78
N SER A 192 16.77 -9.70 -3.94
CA SER A 192 17.82 -10.74 -4.05
C SER A 192 19.10 -10.40 -3.29
N THR A 193 19.35 -9.12 -3.03
CA THR A 193 20.51 -8.63 -2.29
C THR A 193 20.31 -8.62 -0.77
N GLU A 194 19.12 -8.94 -0.27
CA GLU A 194 18.88 -9.07 1.17
C GLU A 194 19.51 -10.34 1.71
N GLU A 195 20.25 -10.24 2.82
CA GLU A 195 20.85 -11.38 3.50
C GLU A 195 19.80 -12.41 3.97
N ARG A 196 18.64 -11.92 4.42
CA ARG A 196 17.53 -12.75 4.90
C ARG A 196 16.45 -12.89 3.84
N GLN A 197 16.24 -14.13 3.39
CA GLN A 197 15.21 -14.51 2.43
C GLN A 197 14.06 -15.25 3.13
N ASP A 198 12.88 -15.30 2.48
CA ASP A 198 11.73 -16.06 3.00
C ASP A 198 12.10 -17.55 3.13
N LEU A 199 11.86 -18.15 4.31
CA LEU A 199 12.16 -19.58 4.56
C LEU A 199 11.20 -20.51 3.79
N LEU A 200 9.99 -20.01 3.47
CA LEU A 200 8.91 -20.75 2.79
C LEU A 200 8.42 -21.99 3.56
N GLU A 201 8.71 -22.06 4.84
CA GLU A 201 8.18 -23.07 5.77
C GLU A 201 6.67 -22.85 6.02
N PRO A 202 5.93 -23.88 6.46
CA PRO A 202 4.53 -23.70 6.85
C PRO A 202 4.33 -22.70 8.01
N GLY A 203 3.16 -22.05 8.04
CA GLY A 203 2.72 -21.21 9.16
C GLY A 203 3.55 -19.93 9.34
N ILE A 204 3.86 -19.60 10.60
CA ILE A 204 4.56 -18.37 10.99
C ILE A 204 5.96 -18.22 10.40
N ASN A 205 6.63 -19.32 10.04
CA ASN A 205 7.99 -19.29 9.52
C ASN A 205 8.06 -19.02 8.02
N TYR A 206 6.92 -18.87 7.33
CA TYR A 206 6.92 -18.73 5.87
C TYR A 206 7.69 -17.50 5.38
N HIS A 207 7.49 -16.36 6.04
CA HIS A 207 8.08 -15.08 5.66
C HIS A 207 9.06 -14.58 6.71
N VAL A 208 10.18 -14.00 6.27
CA VAL A 208 11.03 -13.17 7.14
C VAL A 208 10.43 -11.78 7.29
N LEU A 209 10.58 -11.19 8.47
CA LEU A 209 10.08 -9.85 8.78
C LEU A 209 11.16 -8.78 8.60
N GLY A 210 10.75 -7.58 8.22
CA GLY A 210 11.60 -6.39 8.12
C GLY A 210 12.43 -6.29 6.83
N SER A 211 12.61 -7.38 6.06
CA SER A 211 13.38 -7.35 4.81
C SER A 211 12.79 -6.40 3.76
N LEU A 212 13.65 -5.81 2.93
CA LEU A 212 13.25 -5.04 1.75
C LEU A 212 12.58 -5.96 0.73
N ARG A 213 11.49 -5.52 0.08
CA ARG A 213 10.74 -6.36 -0.86
C ARG A 213 10.41 -5.68 -2.18
N THR A 214 10.39 -6.44 -3.27
CA THR A 214 9.79 -6.06 -4.56
C THR A 214 8.36 -6.58 -4.67
N LYS A 215 7.54 -5.89 -5.46
CA LYS A 215 6.19 -6.33 -5.80
C LYS A 215 6.22 -7.64 -6.60
N PRO A 216 5.14 -8.43 -6.57
CA PRO A 216 4.98 -9.50 -7.54
C PRO A 216 4.73 -8.89 -8.93
N GLY A 217 5.43 -9.35 -9.96
CA GLY A 217 5.10 -9.07 -11.36
C GLY A 217 4.08 -10.08 -11.92
N ARG A 218 3.45 -9.77 -13.06
CA ARG A 218 2.63 -10.73 -13.82
C ARG A 218 3.53 -11.48 -14.80
N GLY A 219 4.15 -12.56 -14.31
CA GLY A 219 5.15 -13.30 -15.08
C GLY A 219 6.54 -12.98 -14.56
N ASP A 220 7.25 -12.08 -15.25
CA ASP A 220 8.59 -11.67 -14.85
C ASP A 220 8.56 -10.74 -13.61
N PRO A 221 9.53 -10.86 -12.69
CA PRO A 221 9.61 -10.00 -11.51
C PRO A 221 9.71 -8.52 -11.87
N THR A 222 9.00 -7.66 -11.15
CA THR A 222 9.15 -6.21 -11.29
C THR A 222 10.33 -5.70 -10.45
N LEU A 223 10.92 -4.58 -10.88
CA LEU A 223 11.94 -3.84 -10.11
C LEU A 223 11.29 -2.88 -9.08
N SER A 224 9.97 -2.80 -9.05
CA SER A 224 9.25 -1.90 -8.16
C SER A 224 9.21 -2.45 -6.72
N LEU A 225 9.65 -1.64 -5.76
CA LEU A 225 9.55 -1.97 -4.33
C LEU A 225 8.11 -2.10 -3.83
N SER A 226 7.93 -2.81 -2.71
CA SER A 226 6.66 -3.02 -2.05
C SER A 226 6.02 -1.71 -1.56
N CYS A 227 4.70 -1.69 -1.35
CA CYS A 227 4.03 -0.48 -0.87
C CYS A 227 4.46 -0.13 0.56
N SER A 228 4.72 -1.14 1.41
CA SER A 228 5.26 -0.94 2.76
C SER A 228 6.59 -0.18 2.72
N ASP A 229 7.53 -0.62 1.85
CA ASP A 229 8.84 0.01 1.72
C ASP A 229 8.74 1.44 1.17
N LYS A 230 7.84 1.67 0.22
CA LYS A 230 7.62 2.99 -0.36
C LYS A 230 6.97 3.96 0.64
N LEU A 231 5.98 3.51 1.42
CA LEU A 231 5.37 4.33 2.47
C LEU A 231 6.36 4.65 3.58
N ALA A 232 7.19 3.70 3.99
CA ALA A 232 8.28 3.96 4.93
C ALA A 232 9.27 5.01 4.40
N LYS A 233 9.67 4.90 3.13
CA LYS A 233 10.51 5.90 2.48
C LYS A 233 9.88 7.30 2.53
N TRP A 234 8.58 7.40 2.29
CA TRP A 234 7.88 8.68 2.33
C TRP A 234 7.72 9.24 3.75
N ASN A 235 7.62 8.38 4.76
CA ASN A 235 7.62 8.81 6.16
C ASN A 235 8.96 9.48 6.55
N ILE A 236 10.07 8.95 6.03
CA ILE A 236 11.42 9.45 6.31
C ILE A 236 11.74 10.71 5.48
N LEU A 237 11.58 10.63 4.15
CA LEU A 237 12.04 11.65 3.20
C LEU A 237 10.96 12.68 2.81
N GLY A 238 9.72 12.43 3.20
CA GLY A 238 8.54 13.16 2.75
C GLY A 238 7.93 12.63 1.45
N VAL A 239 6.64 12.89 1.26
CA VAL A 239 5.87 12.40 0.10
C VAL A 239 6.13 13.19 -1.18
N GLN A 240 6.66 14.41 -1.11
CA GLN A 240 6.82 15.34 -2.24
C GLN A 240 7.77 14.83 -3.34
N GLY A 241 8.78 14.02 -2.98
CA GLY A 241 9.81 13.56 -3.90
C GLY A 241 10.84 14.64 -4.28
N SER A 242 11.83 14.26 -5.08
CA SER A 242 13.04 15.08 -5.31
C SER A 242 12.80 16.41 -6.03
N PHE A 243 11.91 16.44 -7.02
CA PHE A 243 11.65 17.66 -7.79
C PHE A 243 10.98 18.73 -6.94
N LEU A 244 9.93 18.38 -6.21
CA LEU A 244 9.26 19.32 -5.31
C LEU A 244 10.13 19.70 -4.10
N SER A 245 11.05 18.83 -3.65
CA SER A 245 11.95 19.20 -2.55
C SER A 245 12.94 20.32 -2.89
N LEU A 246 13.07 20.70 -4.17
CA LEU A 246 13.81 21.90 -4.57
C LEU A 246 13.08 23.19 -4.20
N LEU A 247 11.75 23.13 -4.03
CA LEU A 247 10.88 24.28 -3.80
C LEU A 247 10.32 24.32 -2.37
N ILE A 248 10.07 23.15 -1.77
CA ILE A 248 9.40 23.02 -0.47
C ILE A 248 10.14 22.08 0.47
N ALA A 249 9.99 22.30 1.78
CA ALA A 249 10.47 21.39 2.82
C ALA A 249 9.80 20.01 2.73
N PRO A 250 10.40 18.95 3.33
CA PRO A 250 9.82 17.61 3.35
C PRO A 250 8.40 17.59 3.92
N LEU A 251 7.44 17.11 3.13
CA LEU A 251 6.03 17.06 3.47
C LEU A 251 5.72 15.68 4.05
N ARG A 252 5.28 15.64 5.32
CA ARG A 252 4.96 14.39 6.03
C ARG A 252 3.46 14.11 6.03
N LEU A 253 3.12 12.83 6.02
CA LEU A 253 1.78 12.39 6.37
C LEU A 253 1.64 12.44 7.89
N GLU A 254 0.50 12.89 8.37
CA GLU A 254 0.16 12.91 9.80
C GLU A 254 -0.35 11.54 10.25
N SER A 255 -1.11 10.86 9.38
CA SER A 255 -1.63 9.53 9.68
C SER A 255 -1.82 8.64 8.45
N ILE A 256 -1.91 7.33 8.70
CA ILE A 256 -2.39 6.31 7.75
C ILE A 256 -3.61 5.62 8.35
N THR A 257 -4.69 5.55 7.58
CA THR A 257 -5.91 4.81 7.92
C THR A 257 -6.08 3.63 6.99
N ILE A 258 -6.25 2.42 7.54
CA ILE A 258 -6.62 1.22 6.79
C ILE A 258 -8.13 0.99 6.86
N GLY A 259 -8.77 0.72 5.72
CA GLY A 259 -10.20 0.44 5.64
C GLY A 259 -10.63 -0.83 6.35
N GLY A 260 -11.89 -0.87 6.75
CA GLY A 260 -12.52 -2.02 7.39
C GLY A 260 -12.69 -3.22 6.44
N GLY A 261 -12.84 -4.41 7.03
CA GLY A 261 -12.95 -5.67 6.28
C GLY A 261 -11.63 -6.19 5.69
N SER A 262 -10.53 -5.44 5.81
CA SER A 262 -9.18 -5.91 5.54
C SER A 262 -8.51 -6.38 6.83
N PRO A 263 -7.75 -7.49 6.80
CA PRO A 263 -6.88 -7.87 7.90
C PRO A 263 -5.95 -6.74 8.31
N PHE A 264 -5.78 -6.54 9.62
CA PHE A 264 -4.99 -5.46 10.18
C PHE A 264 -4.24 -5.91 11.42
N SER A 265 -2.98 -5.44 11.54
CA SER A 265 -2.18 -5.57 12.76
C SER A 265 -1.45 -4.25 12.96
N GLN A 266 -1.69 -3.60 14.10
CA GLN A 266 -1.00 -2.38 14.48
C GLN A 266 0.51 -2.62 14.50
N GLU A 267 0.95 -3.72 15.11
CA GLU A 267 2.36 -4.07 15.23
C GLU A 267 3.04 -4.23 13.84
N ALA A 268 2.39 -4.92 12.90
CA ALA A 268 2.93 -5.10 11.55
C ALA A 268 2.99 -3.78 10.76
N MET A 269 1.98 -2.92 10.92
CA MET A 269 1.98 -1.59 10.33
C MET A 269 3.14 -0.74 10.87
N GLU A 270 3.30 -0.69 12.20
CA GLU A 270 4.39 0.07 12.83
C GLU A 270 5.77 -0.47 12.43
N ARG A 271 5.93 -1.80 12.42
CA ARG A 271 7.16 -2.46 11.96
C ARG A 271 7.50 -2.08 10.53
N GLY A 272 6.58 -2.27 9.60
CA GLY A 272 6.83 -2.04 8.18
C GLY A 272 7.02 -0.56 7.83
N LEU A 273 6.39 0.36 8.56
CA LEU A 273 6.41 1.79 8.27
C LEU A 273 7.53 2.57 8.95
N TYR A 274 7.95 2.19 10.17
CA TYR A 274 9.00 2.94 10.87
C TYR A 274 9.86 2.13 11.85
N LYS A 275 9.33 1.18 12.64
CA LYS A 275 10.12 0.55 13.72
C LYS A 275 11.32 -0.25 13.21
N ARG A 276 11.28 -0.80 11.99
CA ARG A 276 12.42 -1.53 11.41
C ARG A 276 13.62 -0.64 11.00
N PHE A 277 13.49 0.67 11.11
CA PHE A 277 14.54 1.65 10.77
C PHE A 277 15.15 2.33 12.00
N GLY A 278 14.87 1.82 13.21
CA GLY A 278 15.36 2.38 14.47
C GLY A 278 14.43 3.43 15.09
N ASN A 279 14.90 4.04 16.19
CA ASN A 279 14.08 4.91 17.04
C ASN A 279 14.01 6.37 16.55
N ASP A 280 14.89 6.77 15.63
CA ASP A 280 15.00 8.16 15.16
C ASP A 280 13.99 8.51 14.05
N VAL A 281 13.22 7.53 13.58
CA VAL A 281 12.20 7.74 12.54
C VAL A 281 10.90 8.25 13.17
N ALA A 282 10.35 9.31 12.58
CA ALA A 282 9.08 9.90 12.99
C ALA A 282 7.96 8.85 13.08
N ARG A 283 7.25 8.83 14.21
CA ARG A 283 6.13 7.91 14.44
C ARG A 283 4.89 8.43 13.72
N LEU A 284 4.34 7.59 12.86
CA LEU A 284 3.13 7.90 12.13
C LEU A 284 1.90 7.38 12.90
N LYS A 285 0.85 8.19 13.00
CA LYS A 285 -0.42 7.74 13.57
C LYS A 285 -1.05 6.71 12.63
N ILE A 286 -1.32 5.51 13.12
CA ILE A 286 -1.91 4.43 12.33
C ILE A 286 -3.27 4.10 12.90
N PHE A 287 -4.26 4.01 12.03
CA PHE A 287 -5.63 3.71 12.39
C PHE A 287 -6.20 2.59 11.52
N GLN A 288 -7.22 1.92 12.05
CA GLN A 288 -8.12 1.07 11.28
C GLN A 288 -9.53 1.66 11.36
N ALA A 289 -10.18 1.82 10.21
CA ALA A 289 -11.57 2.20 10.12
C ALA A 289 -12.48 0.96 10.15
N THR A 290 -13.74 1.16 10.52
CA THR A 290 -14.79 0.14 10.44
C THR A 290 -15.40 0.07 9.04
N GLU A 291 -15.34 1.17 8.29
CA GLU A 291 -15.90 1.32 6.95
C GLU A 291 -15.22 0.42 5.93
N SER A 292 -15.99 -0.49 5.34
CA SER A 292 -15.49 -1.44 4.35
C SER A 292 -15.72 -0.96 2.92
N PHE A 293 -14.82 -1.37 2.02
CA PHE A 293 -14.91 -1.04 0.61
C PHE A 293 -15.60 -2.16 -0.18
N ILE A 294 -16.62 -1.78 -0.97
CA ILE A 294 -17.50 -2.73 -1.67
C ILE A 294 -16.80 -3.59 -2.73
N HIS A 295 -15.62 -3.17 -3.22
CA HIS A 295 -14.84 -3.90 -4.23
C HIS A 295 -13.56 -4.54 -3.65
N LEU A 296 -13.54 -4.83 -2.35
CA LEU A 296 -12.49 -5.64 -1.75
C LEU A 296 -12.47 -7.05 -2.34
N LYS A 297 -11.29 -7.69 -2.29
CA LYS A 297 -11.11 -9.08 -2.68
C LYS A 297 -11.94 -9.98 -1.77
N GLY A 298 -12.65 -10.95 -2.36
CA GLY A 298 -13.50 -11.88 -1.61
C GLY A 298 -13.77 -13.15 -2.40
N THR A 299 -14.70 -13.97 -1.91
CA THR A 299 -15.09 -15.24 -2.55
C THR A 299 -15.71 -15.02 -3.93
N LEU A 300 -16.52 -13.98 -4.09
CA LEU A 300 -17.16 -13.62 -5.37
C LEU A 300 -16.27 -12.75 -6.28
N ARG A 301 -15.38 -11.95 -5.69
CA ARG A 301 -14.50 -11.02 -6.41
C ARG A 301 -13.08 -11.56 -6.43
N THR A 302 -12.79 -12.39 -7.43
CA THR A 302 -11.52 -13.13 -7.53
C THR A 302 -10.50 -12.48 -8.46
N GLN A 303 -10.96 -11.72 -9.45
CA GLN A 303 -10.10 -11.13 -10.49
C GLN A 303 -9.69 -9.70 -10.16
N PRO A 304 -8.41 -9.33 -10.24
CA PRO A 304 -8.01 -7.93 -10.07
C PRO A 304 -8.53 -7.09 -11.25
N CYS A 305 -9.21 -5.98 -10.95
CA CYS A 305 -9.72 -5.04 -11.95
C CYS A 305 -8.58 -4.60 -12.90
N PRO A 306 -8.81 -4.60 -14.22
CA PRO A 306 -7.74 -4.34 -15.16
C PRO A 306 -7.36 -2.87 -15.24
N THR A 307 -8.24 -1.98 -14.80
CA THR A 307 -8.14 -0.53 -14.91
C THR A 307 -7.88 0.13 -13.56
N SER A 308 -7.32 1.33 -13.62
CA SER A 308 -7.03 2.17 -12.46
C SER A 308 -7.76 3.49 -12.62
N ILE A 309 -8.41 3.94 -11.55
CA ILE A 309 -8.97 5.29 -11.46
C ILE A 309 -7.89 6.19 -10.87
N ILE A 310 -7.70 7.37 -11.46
CA ILE A 310 -6.81 8.40 -10.91
C ILE A 310 -7.58 9.71 -10.83
N TRP A 311 -7.79 10.20 -9.62
CA TRP A 311 -8.48 11.45 -9.36
C TRP A 311 -7.62 12.34 -8.43
N CYS A 312 -7.58 13.64 -8.72
CA CYS A 312 -7.01 14.66 -7.85
C CYS A 312 -7.80 15.97 -7.95
N SER A 313 -7.74 16.76 -6.88
CA SER A 313 -8.48 18.03 -6.75
C SER A 313 -7.73 19.20 -7.41
N VAL A 314 -7.61 19.19 -8.73
CA VAL A 314 -6.94 20.26 -9.52
C VAL A 314 -7.96 21.08 -10.32
N ARG A 315 -7.62 22.34 -10.64
CA ARG A 315 -8.49 23.27 -11.41
C ARG A 315 -8.84 22.76 -12.81
N ASN A 316 -7.87 22.21 -13.53
CA ASN A 316 -8.01 21.75 -14.92
C ASN A 316 -7.90 20.22 -14.98
N ARG A 317 -8.98 19.54 -15.40
CA ARG A 317 -9.01 18.08 -15.57
C ARG A 317 -8.88 17.67 -17.03
#